data_AF-A0AAU2B535-F1
#
_entry.id   AF-A0AAU2B535-F1
#
_cell.length_a   1.000
_cell.length_b   1.000
_cell.length_c   1.000
_cell.angle_alpha   90.00
_cell.angle_beta   90.00
_cell.angle_gamma   90.00
#
_symmetry.space_group_name_H-M   'P 1'
#
loop_
_entity.id
_entity.type
_entity.pdbx_description
1 polymer ?
#
loop_
_entity_poly.entity_id
_entity_poly.type
_entity_poly.pdbx_seq_one_letter_code
_entity_poly.pdbx_strand_id
1 'polypeptide(L)'
;MLDTLVTTAAGALSATIGVVVGGIVTRRAQDRQWLRDQQLAAYQELFSHYAKFTMEIGRAHADRRGWDHDWGEWSAVLIRVSLVAPNDVATAIDEFGHAVDGFLEQVARRTDPLRNPLSPEEFHAAKQEPAQAQIRLVNAIRRSLGNDRGLPFQIGG
;
A
#
# COMPACT_ATOMS: atom_id res chain seq x y z
N MET A 1 51.13 -40.03 -2.83
CA MET A 1 50.24 -40.03 -1.63
C MET A 1 50.10 -38.66 -0.96
N LEU A 2 50.94 -37.65 -1.25
CA LEU A 2 50.76 -36.28 -0.71
C LEU A 2 49.71 -35.45 -1.47
N ASP A 3 49.50 -35.69 -2.78
CA ASP A 3 48.57 -34.88 -3.58
C ASP A 3 47.09 -35.09 -3.21
N THR A 4 46.72 -36.27 -2.72
CA THR A 4 45.32 -36.62 -2.42
C THR A 4 44.83 -35.94 -1.14
N LEU A 5 45.71 -35.71 -0.16
CA LEU A 5 45.34 -35.06 1.12
C LEU A 5 45.08 -33.56 0.97
N VAL A 6 45.78 -32.90 0.04
CA VAL A 6 45.60 -31.46 -0.22
C VAL A 6 44.23 -31.19 -0.89
N THR A 7 43.78 -32.06 -1.78
CA THR A 7 42.49 -31.90 -2.48
C THR A 7 41.28 -32.17 -1.58
N THR A 8 41.36 -33.15 -0.67
CA THR A 8 40.24 -33.48 0.24
C THR A 8 40.09 -32.45 1.37
N ALA A 9 41.21 -31.90 1.87
CA ALA A 9 41.17 -30.81 2.86
C ALA A 9 40.64 -29.49 2.25
N ALA A 10 40.99 -29.18 1.00
CA ALA A 10 40.49 -27.99 0.30
C ALA A 10 38.98 -28.07 -0.06
N GLY A 11 38.47 -29.27 -0.32
CA GLY A 11 37.05 -29.49 -0.63
C GLY A 11 36.11 -29.30 0.58
N ALA A 12 36.54 -29.74 1.77
CA ALA A 12 35.74 -29.63 3.00
C ALA A 12 35.65 -28.18 3.53
N LEU A 13 36.72 -27.40 3.39
CA LEU A 13 36.72 -25.96 3.75
C LEU A 13 35.85 -25.13 2.80
N SER A 14 35.90 -25.42 1.49
CA SER A 14 35.05 -24.76 0.48
C SER A 14 33.55 -25.02 0.69
N ALA A 15 33.18 -26.25 1.06
CA ALA A 15 31.78 -26.60 1.34
C ALA A 15 31.23 -25.88 2.58
N THR A 16 32.06 -25.70 3.62
CA THR A 16 31.62 -25.05 4.87
C THR A 16 31.42 -23.55 4.69
N ILE A 17 32.29 -22.89 3.93
CA ILE A 17 32.13 -21.48 3.55
C ILE A 17 30.90 -21.30 2.63
N GLY A 18 30.69 -22.21 1.68
CA GLY A 18 29.51 -22.21 0.81
C GLY A 18 28.18 -22.37 1.58
N VAL A 19 28.14 -23.19 2.63
CA VAL A 19 26.94 -23.41 3.46
C VAL A 19 26.68 -22.24 4.41
N VAL A 20 27.72 -21.61 4.99
CA VAL A 20 27.55 -20.45 5.88
C VAL A 20 27.16 -19.20 5.09
N VAL A 21 27.80 -18.96 3.93
CA VAL A 21 27.43 -17.87 3.02
C VAL A 21 26.05 -18.13 2.41
N GLY A 22 25.76 -19.37 2.00
CA GLY A 22 24.43 -19.80 1.54
C GLY A 22 23.35 -19.60 2.60
N GLY A 23 23.57 -20.02 3.85
CA GLY A 23 22.61 -19.86 4.93
C GLY A 23 22.32 -18.41 5.32
N ILE A 24 23.34 -17.54 5.31
CA ILE A 24 23.16 -16.10 5.59
C ILE A 24 22.48 -15.39 4.40
N VAL A 25 22.83 -15.75 3.16
CA VAL A 25 22.21 -15.19 1.96
C VAL A 25 20.75 -15.65 1.81
N THR A 26 20.46 -16.92 2.06
CA THR A 26 19.09 -17.47 2.05
C THR A 26 18.24 -16.83 3.13
N ARG A 27 18.74 -16.65 4.36
CA ARG A 27 18.00 -15.97 5.44
C ARG A 27 17.68 -14.52 5.08
N ARG A 28 18.65 -13.76 4.53
CA ARG A 28 18.42 -12.39 4.06
C ARG A 28 17.44 -12.30 2.89
N ALA A 29 17.47 -13.25 1.97
CA ALA A 29 16.53 -13.32 0.86
C ALA A 29 15.10 -13.64 1.36
N GLN A 30 14.97 -14.56 2.32
CA GLN A 30 13.71 -14.90 2.98
C GLN A 30 13.14 -13.73 3.78
N ASP A 31 13.95 -13.04 4.57
CA ASP A 31 13.53 -11.87 5.35
C ASP A 31 13.03 -10.73 4.43
N ARG A 32 13.73 -10.50 3.30
CA ARG A 32 13.31 -9.51 2.28
C ARG A 32 12.01 -9.90 1.58
N GLN A 33 11.87 -11.17 1.25
CA GLN A 33 10.65 -11.68 0.63
C GLN A 33 9.47 -11.56 1.59
N TRP A 34 9.65 -11.93 2.85
CA TRP A 34 8.64 -11.82 3.89
C TRP A 34 8.19 -10.36 4.10
N LEU A 35 9.12 -9.41 4.19
CA LEU A 35 8.79 -7.98 4.27
C LEU A 35 8.01 -7.50 3.04
N ARG A 36 8.40 -7.93 1.84
CA ARG A 36 7.71 -7.59 0.59
C ARG A 36 6.28 -8.13 0.57
N ASP A 37 6.07 -9.36 1.04
CA ASP A 37 4.74 -9.97 1.10
C ASP A 37 3.85 -9.25 2.12
N GLN A 38 4.41 -8.84 3.27
CA GLN A 38 3.70 -8.02 4.26
C GLN A 38 3.33 -6.63 3.72
N GLN A 39 4.24 -5.96 3.02
CA GLN A 39 3.98 -4.68 2.35
C GLN A 39 2.83 -4.80 1.36
N LEU A 40 2.86 -5.82 0.49
CA LEU A 40 1.81 -6.04 -0.50
C LEU A 40 0.45 -6.30 0.14
N ALA A 41 0.41 -7.11 1.21
CA ALA A 41 -0.82 -7.37 1.96
C ALA A 41 -1.38 -6.08 2.59
N ALA A 42 -0.53 -5.27 3.21
CA ALA A 42 -0.95 -4.00 3.83
C ALA A 42 -1.42 -2.98 2.78
N TYR A 43 -0.75 -2.89 1.62
CA TYR A 43 -1.20 -2.02 0.52
C TYR A 43 -2.55 -2.49 -0.06
N GLN A 44 -2.76 -3.81 -0.19
CA GLN A 44 -4.03 -4.36 -0.63
C GLN A 44 -5.15 -4.03 0.35
N GLU A 45 -4.89 -4.13 1.66
CA GLU A 45 -5.84 -3.77 2.71
C GLU A 45 -6.23 -2.29 2.60
N LEU A 46 -5.25 -1.38 2.48
CA LEU A 46 -5.49 0.05 2.28
C LEU A 46 -6.40 0.34 1.09
N PHE A 47 -6.08 -0.21 -0.09
CA PHE A 47 -6.89 0.03 -1.27
C PHE A 47 -8.27 -0.63 -1.20
N SER A 48 -8.41 -1.75 -0.50
CA SER A 48 -9.71 -2.38 -0.25
C SER A 48 -10.60 -1.48 0.62
N HIS A 49 -10.06 -0.91 1.69
CA HIS A 49 -10.78 0.04 2.54
C HIS A 49 -11.17 1.30 1.76
N TYR A 50 -10.24 1.88 1.01
CA TYR A 50 -10.49 3.04 0.17
C TYR A 50 -11.62 2.80 -0.85
N ALA A 51 -11.57 1.67 -1.58
CA ALA A 51 -12.61 1.32 -2.55
C ALA A 51 -13.98 1.12 -1.88
N LYS A 52 -14.03 0.40 -0.76
CA LYS A 52 -15.28 0.16 -0.03
C LYS A 52 -15.93 1.45 0.43
N PHE A 53 -15.19 2.34 1.11
CA PHE A 53 -15.81 3.57 1.62
C PHE A 53 -16.24 4.49 0.49
N THR A 54 -15.43 4.64 -0.57
CA THR A 54 -15.78 5.53 -1.69
C THR A 54 -17.01 5.04 -2.46
N MET A 55 -17.20 3.72 -2.57
CA MET A 55 -18.44 3.14 -3.10
C MET A 55 -19.63 3.38 -2.15
N GLU A 56 -19.45 3.16 -0.85
CA GLU A 56 -20.54 3.30 0.12
C GLU A 56 -21.02 4.75 0.24
N ILE A 57 -20.11 5.72 0.30
CA ILE A 57 -20.49 7.13 0.34
C ILE A 57 -21.07 7.62 -0.99
N GLY A 58 -20.58 7.11 -2.12
CA GLY A 58 -21.19 7.40 -3.43
C GLY A 58 -22.64 6.91 -3.50
N ARG A 59 -22.90 5.68 -3.03
CA ARG A 59 -24.27 5.15 -2.88
C ARG A 59 -25.09 5.95 -1.88
N ALA A 60 -24.49 6.44 -0.80
CA ALA A 60 -25.19 7.26 0.18
C ALA A 60 -25.80 8.52 -0.44
N HIS A 61 -25.03 9.22 -1.28
CA HIS A 61 -25.54 10.37 -2.02
C HIS A 61 -26.55 10.00 -3.10
N ALA A 62 -26.30 8.92 -3.86
CA ALA A 62 -27.19 8.49 -4.93
C ALA A 62 -28.57 8.06 -4.41
N ASP A 63 -28.58 7.26 -3.34
CA ASP A 63 -29.79 6.65 -2.78
C ASP A 63 -30.43 7.52 -1.68
N ARG A 64 -29.81 8.66 -1.34
CA ARG A 64 -30.20 9.54 -0.23
C ARG A 64 -30.36 8.79 1.08
N ARG A 65 -29.35 8.00 1.42
CA ARG A 65 -29.35 7.19 2.66
C ARG A 65 -28.30 7.67 3.62
N GLY A 66 -28.58 7.46 4.91
CA GLY A 66 -27.55 7.54 5.93
C GLY A 66 -26.43 6.54 5.65
N TRP A 67 -25.27 6.86 6.16
CA TRP A 67 -24.09 6.04 6.03
C TRP A 67 -23.35 6.00 7.36
N ASP A 68 -22.73 4.87 7.64
CA ASP A 68 -21.94 4.65 8.84
C ASP A 68 -20.70 3.87 8.41
N HIS A 69 -19.59 4.58 8.31
CA HIS A 69 -18.31 3.98 7.96
C HIS A 69 -17.39 4.08 9.16
N ASP A 70 -16.70 2.97 9.48
CA ASP A 70 -15.77 2.92 10.58
C ASP A 70 -14.51 3.74 10.27
N TRP A 71 -14.53 4.98 10.72
CA TRP A 71 -13.41 5.91 10.59
C TRP A 71 -12.19 5.54 11.42
N GLY A 72 -12.40 4.87 12.55
CA GLY A 72 -11.31 4.37 13.37
C GLY A 72 -10.49 3.35 12.59
N GLU A 73 -11.16 2.48 11.84
CA GLU A 73 -10.52 1.46 11.03
C GLU A 73 -9.72 2.05 9.87
N TRP A 74 -10.21 3.12 9.21
CA TRP A 74 -9.43 3.84 8.19
C TRP A 74 -8.11 4.39 8.75
N SER A 75 -8.16 5.10 9.89
CA SER A 75 -6.94 5.61 10.54
C SER A 75 -6.01 4.48 10.98
N ALA A 76 -6.55 3.37 11.48
CA ALA A 76 -5.77 2.22 11.88
C ALA A 76 -5.03 1.57 10.69
N VAL A 77 -5.68 1.45 9.53
CA VAL A 77 -5.06 0.93 8.31
C VAL A 77 -3.90 1.83 7.84
N LEU A 78 -4.06 3.17 7.88
CA LEU A 78 -2.99 4.10 7.53
C LEU A 78 -1.77 3.96 8.45
N ILE A 79 -1.99 3.73 9.75
CA ILE A 79 -0.89 3.46 10.70
C ILE A 79 -0.25 2.10 10.38
N ARG A 80 -1.04 1.05 10.19
CA ARG A 80 -0.51 -0.31 9.91
C ARG A 80 0.36 -0.32 8.66
N VAL A 81 -0.08 0.34 7.60
CA VAL A 81 0.65 0.35 6.33
C VAL A 81 1.92 1.21 6.40
N SER A 82 1.93 2.28 7.21
CA SER A 82 3.12 3.12 7.38
C SER A 82 4.25 2.42 8.16
N LEU A 83 3.92 1.46 9.04
CA LEU A 83 4.91 0.67 9.80
C LEU A 83 5.80 -0.22 8.91
N VAL A 84 5.28 -0.65 7.76
CA VAL A 84 5.99 -1.55 6.84
C VAL A 84 6.47 -0.83 5.57
N ALA A 85 6.00 0.38 5.33
CA ALA A 85 6.32 1.16 4.14
C ALA A 85 7.74 1.76 4.20
N PRO A 86 8.50 1.75 3.09
CA PRO A 86 9.67 2.61 2.94
C PRO A 86 9.28 4.09 3.06
N ASN A 87 10.22 4.96 3.45
CA ASN A 87 9.94 6.38 3.74
C ASN A 87 9.22 7.11 2.60
N ASP A 88 9.60 6.89 1.34
CA ASP A 88 8.97 7.53 0.18
C ASP A 88 7.51 7.09 -0.01
N VAL A 89 7.21 5.82 0.27
CA VAL A 89 5.85 5.29 0.27
C VAL A 89 5.07 5.80 1.48
N ALA A 90 5.68 5.86 2.66
CA ALA A 90 5.05 6.40 3.88
C ALA A 90 4.63 7.87 3.71
N THR A 91 5.47 8.70 3.09
CA THR A 91 5.09 10.08 2.73
C THR A 91 3.89 10.09 1.77
N ALA A 92 3.88 9.23 0.76
CA ALA A 92 2.76 9.16 -0.18
C ALA A 92 1.47 8.62 0.46
N ILE A 93 1.57 7.75 1.48
CA ILE A 93 0.44 7.30 2.31
C ILE A 93 -0.13 8.47 3.11
N ASP A 94 0.72 9.28 3.73
CA ASP A 94 0.31 10.46 4.50
C ASP A 94 -0.41 11.49 3.61
N GLU A 95 0.17 11.82 2.44
CA GLU A 95 -0.48 12.70 1.45
C GLU A 95 -1.83 12.16 1.00
N PHE A 96 -1.93 10.84 0.80
CA PHE A 96 -3.19 10.18 0.41
C PHE A 96 -4.22 10.24 1.54
N GLY A 97 -3.81 10.02 2.79
CA GLY A 97 -4.67 10.15 3.96
C GLY A 97 -5.25 11.56 4.08
N HIS A 98 -4.43 12.59 3.90
CA HIS A 98 -4.88 14.00 3.92
C HIS A 98 -5.87 14.32 2.80
N ALA A 99 -5.61 13.86 1.57
CA ALA A 99 -6.52 14.06 0.44
C ALA A 99 -7.88 13.39 0.69
N VAL A 100 -7.87 12.19 1.29
CA VAL A 100 -9.11 11.49 1.67
C VAL A 100 -9.85 12.25 2.78
N ASP A 101 -9.16 12.74 3.81
CA ASP A 101 -9.82 13.51 4.88
C ASP A 101 -10.46 14.80 4.35
N GLY A 102 -9.78 15.50 3.42
CA GLY A 102 -10.33 16.66 2.72
C GLY A 102 -11.58 16.34 1.90
N PHE A 103 -11.56 15.22 1.17
CA PHE A 103 -12.74 14.72 0.46
C PHE A 103 -13.91 14.46 1.43
N LEU A 104 -13.66 13.76 2.53
CA LEU A 104 -14.70 13.39 3.50
C LEU A 104 -15.28 14.58 4.25
N GLU A 105 -14.44 15.56 4.54
CA GLU A 105 -14.88 16.85 5.05
C GLU A 105 -15.94 17.46 4.12
N GLN A 106 -15.72 17.42 2.81
CA GLN A 106 -16.66 17.93 1.82
C GLN A 106 -17.92 17.06 1.69
N VAL A 107 -17.76 15.75 1.52
CA VAL A 107 -18.87 14.87 1.12
C VAL A 107 -19.68 14.29 2.27
N ALA A 108 -19.15 14.27 3.50
CA ALA A 108 -19.83 13.67 4.64
C ALA A 108 -20.03 14.58 5.85
N ARG A 109 -19.07 15.48 6.14
CA ARG A 109 -19.14 16.34 7.34
C ARG A 109 -19.87 17.65 7.05
N ARG A 110 -19.60 18.27 5.89
CA ARG A 110 -20.28 19.49 5.44
C ARG A 110 -21.58 19.22 4.69
N THR A 111 -21.70 18.01 4.14
CA THR A 111 -22.83 17.61 3.30
C THR A 111 -23.46 16.37 3.89
N ASP A 112 -24.77 16.43 4.19
CA ASP A 112 -25.54 15.29 4.68
C ASP A 112 -26.13 14.54 3.47
N PRO A 113 -25.70 13.31 3.17
CA PRO A 113 -26.21 12.54 2.02
C PRO A 113 -27.73 12.32 2.05
N LEU A 114 -28.36 12.34 3.23
CA LEU A 114 -29.80 12.16 3.39
C LEU A 114 -30.59 13.44 3.06
N ARG A 115 -30.09 14.60 3.52
CA ARG A 115 -30.82 15.88 3.47
C ARG A 115 -30.39 16.79 2.32
N ASN A 116 -29.13 16.70 1.92
CA ASN A 116 -28.53 17.53 0.88
C ASN A 116 -27.51 16.71 0.06
N PRO A 117 -27.95 15.68 -0.69
CA PRO A 117 -27.03 14.86 -1.48
C PRO A 117 -26.33 15.68 -2.57
N LEU A 118 -25.05 15.38 -2.81
CA LEU A 118 -24.32 15.90 -3.96
C LEU A 118 -24.86 15.30 -5.26
N SER A 119 -24.79 16.06 -6.34
CA SER A 119 -24.97 15.53 -7.69
C SER A 119 -23.85 14.54 -8.04
N PRO A 120 -24.06 13.65 -9.03
CA PRO A 120 -22.99 12.77 -9.52
C PRO A 120 -21.73 13.53 -9.96
N GLU A 121 -21.91 14.70 -10.60
CA GLU A 121 -20.81 15.55 -11.07
C GLU A 121 -20.06 16.20 -9.90
N GLU A 122 -20.77 16.71 -8.90
CA GLU A 122 -20.18 17.30 -7.69
C GLU A 122 -19.40 16.25 -6.90
N PHE A 123 -19.96 15.05 -6.75
CA PHE A 123 -19.29 13.94 -6.09
C PHE A 123 -18.05 13.49 -6.86
N HIS A 124 -18.14 13.40 -8.19
CA HIS A 124 -16.99 13.08 -9.04
C HIS A 124 -15.89 14.15 -8.97
N ALA A 125 -16.26 15.43 -8.93
CA ALA A 125 -15.33 16.53 -8.75
C ALA A 125 -14.61 16.46 -7.39
N ALA A 126 -15.35 16.16 -6.32
CA ALA A 126 -14.77 15.98 -4.98
C ALA A 126 -13.77 14.80 -4.92
N LYS A 127 -13.98 13.73 -5.70
CA LYS A 127 -13.05 12.58 -5.74
C LYS A 127 -11.72 12.86 -6.47
N GLN A 128 -11.58 13.98 -7.19
CA GLN A 128 -10.40 14.24 -8.03
C GLN A 128 -9.09 14.30 -7.23
N GLU A 129 -9.10 14.96 -6.08
CA GLU A 129 -7.89 15.08 -5.26
C GLU A 129 -7.46 13.72 -4.65
N PRO A 130 -8.35 12.94 -3.98
CA PRO A 130 -8.05 11.57 -3.60
C PRO A 130 -7.56 10.69 -4.75
N ALA A 131 -8.16 10.81 -5.93
CA ALA A 131 -7.76 10.07 -7.13
C ALA A 131 -6.31 10.37 -7.54
N GLN A 132 -5.94 11.66 -7.57
CA GLN A 132 -4.58 12.06 -7.89
C GLN A 132 -3.58 11.59 -6.83
N ALA A 133 -3.95 11.68 -5.55
CA ALA A 133 -3.13 11.17 -4.46
C ALA A 133 -2.97 9.64 -4.51
N GLN A 134 -4.02 8.90 -4.89
CA GLN A 134 -3.95 7.46 -5.13
C GLN A 134 -2.95 7.11 -6.23
N ILE A 135 -2.94 7.88 -7.34
CA ILE A 135 -1.96 7.69 -8.43
C ILE A 135 -0.53 7.91 -7.92
N ARG A 136 -0.29 8.97 -7.14
CA ARG A 136 1.03 9.24 -6.54
C ARG A 136 1.47 8.09 -5.63
N LEU A 137 0.58 7.61 -4.77
CA LEU A 137 0.84 6.49 -3.87
C LEU A 137 1.14 5.19 -4.63
N VAL A 138 0.33 4.82 -5.61
CA VAL A 138 0.57 3.63 -6.44
C VAL A 138 1.92 3.73 -7.15
N ASN A 139 2.29 4.90 -7.66
CA ASN A 139 3.58 5.11 -8.30
C ASN A 139 4.75 5.05 -7.31
N ALA A 140 4.59 5.53 -6.08
CA ALA A 140 5.58 5.36 -5.02
C ALA A 140 5.78 3.87 -4.68
N ILE A 141 4.69 3.13 -4.48
CA ILE A 141 4.73 1.68 -4.25
C ILE A 141 5.45 0.96 -5.39
N ARG A 142 5.10 1.26 -6.66
CA ARG A 142 5.74 0.65 -7.83
C ARG A 142 7.26 0.88 -7.87
N ARG A 143 7.70 2.12 -7.64
CA ARG A 143 9.14 2.45 -7.55
C ARG A 143 9.83 1.67 -6.43
N SER A 144 9.21 1.60 -5.25
CA SER A 144 9.75 0.84 -4.12
C SER A 144 9.95 -0.66 -4.42
N LEU A 145 9.14 -1.20 -5.34
CA LEU A 145 9.20 -2.60 -5.79
C LEU A 145 10.15 -2.83 -6.98
N GLY A 146 10.84 -1.78 -7.45
CA GLY A 146 11.77 -1.81 -8.58
C GLY A 146 11.13 -1.55 -9.95
N ASN A 147 9.94 -0.96 -10.00
CA ASN A 147 9.24 -0.62 -11.23
C ASN A 147 9.12 0.89 -11.42
N ASP A 148 10.02 1.44 -12.24
CA ASP A 148 10.10 2.89 -12.47
C ASP A 148 9.10 3.41 -13.51
N ARG A 149 8.35 2.52 -14.17
CA ARG A 149 7.27 2.93 -15.08
C ARG A 149 6.02 3.28 -14.28
N GLY A 150 5.84 4.58 -14.06
CA GLY A 150 4.64 5.14 -13.45
C GLY A 150 3.39 4.92 -14.31
N LEU A 151 2.24 4.81 -13.64
CA LEU A 151 0.93 4.83 -14.27
C LEU A 151 0.47 6.30 -14.43
N PRO A 152 0.00 6.72 -15.61
CA PRO A 152 -0.56 8.05 -15.82
C PRO A 152 -2.07 8.11 -15.49
N PHE A 153 -2.66 7.00 -15.04
CA PHE A 153 -4.09 6.87 -14.77
C PHE A 153 -4.34 6.14 -13.45
N GLN A 154 -5.51 6.38 -12.88
CA GLN A 154 -6.01 5.70 -11.68
C GLN A 154 -6.42 4.25 -12.00
N ILE A 155 -6.21 3.34 -11.05
CA ILE A 155 -6.72 1.96 -11.11
C ILE A 155 -7.75 1.76 -9.99
N GLY A 156 -8.97 1.40 -10.39
CA GLY A 156 -10.12 1.25 -9.49
C GLY A 156 -10.73 2.61 -9.10
N GLY A 157 -12.05 2.75 -9.21
CA GLY A 157 -12.80 3.98 -8.99
C GLY A 157 -14.18 3.75 -8.41
#